data_AF-A0A182S057-F1
#
_entry.id   AF-A0A182S057-F1
#
_cell.length_a   1.000
_cell.length_b   1.000
_cell.length_c   1.000
_cell.angle_alpha   90.00
_cell.angle_beta   90.00
_cell.angle_gamma   90.00
#
_symmetry.space_group_name_H-M   'P 1'
#
loop_
_entity.id
_entity.type
_entity.pdbx_description
1 polymer ?
#
loop_
_entity_poly.entity_id
_entity_poly.type
_entity_poly.pdbx_seq_one_letter_code
_entity_poly.pdbx_strand_id
1 'polypeptide(L)'
;PSIAQESPMEAVNTNASSDGDASSDGQSGNDDSLDCDFDGLSFLDGLRLWALSTNQTHRALNSLLELLRNRTDFSVPKDARALLRTPTNTAAAISRVDDGRLWHHGITNCLQAHFRQTIPEHEEIWADFSMDGLPLHKSGPAEFWSIIMKLCQMPDVPVMYLRSFVAEMNELQENGVLINGCNYKVRIRAIIADSPVRFY
;
A
#
# COMPACT_ATOMS: atom_id res chain seq x y z
N PRO A 1 -29.44 -67.52 6.36
CA PRO A 1 -28.66 -68.77 6.58
C PRO A 1 -27.15 -68.49 6.44
N SER A 2 -26.49 -68.55 7.59
CA SER A 2 -25.06 -68.77 7.88
C SER A 2 -23.94 -67.97 7.19
N ILE A 3 -23.23 -67.27 8.08
CA ILE A 3 -21.84 -66.81 8.02
C ILE A 3 -20.88 -68.01 8.03
N ALA A 4 -19.73 -67.87 7.35
CA ALA A 4 -18.43 -68.54 7.55
C ALA A 4 -17.50 -68.13 6.38
N GLN A 5 -16.18 -67.93 6.46
CA GLN A 5 -15.16 -67.92 7.52
C GLN A 5 -13.87 -67.33 6.89
N GLU A 6 -12.95 -66.91 7.76
CA GLU A 6 -11.60 -66.41 7.49
C GLU A 6 -10.59 -67.44 6.92
N SER A 7 -9.49 -66.87 6.37
CA SER A 7 -8.09 -67.36 6.27
C SER A 7 -7.75 -68.37 5.16
N PRO A 8 -6.47 -68.43 4.67
CA PRO A 8 -5.23 -68.14 5.41
C PRO A 8 -4.15 -67.29 4.69
N MET A 9 -3.17 -66.90 5.51
CA MET A 9 -1.86 -66.35 5.14
C MET A 9 -0.99 -67.43 4.48
N GLU A 10 -0.24 -67.08 3.42
CA GLU A 10 1.04 -67.72 3.09
C GLU A 10 2.04 -66.70 2.50
N ALA A 11 3.30 -67.00 2.80
CA ALA A 11 4.51 -66.20 2.71
C ALA A 11 5.02 -65.94 1.27
N VAL A 12 6.03 -65.05 1.17
CA VAL A 12 7.23 -65.10 0.29
C VAL A 12 7.91 -63.71 0.35
N ASN A 13 9.11 -63.56 0.94
CA ASN A 13 10.45 -63.59 0.32
C ASN A 13 10.55 -62.62 -0.90
N THR A 14 11.54 -61.77 -1.16
CA THR A 14 13.00 -61.87 -1.04
C THR A 14 13.59 -60.55 -1.59
N ASN A 15 14.74 -60.11 -1.07
CA ASN A 15 15.83 -59.34 -1.71
C ASN A 15 15.56 -58.19 -2.73
N ALA A 16 16.09 -57.00 -2.41
CA ALA A 16 16.81 -56.11 -3.35
C ALA A 16 17.62 -55.10 -2.50
N SER A 17 18.95 -55.12 -2.50
CA SER A 17 19.87 -54.46 -3.44
C SER A 17 20.00 -52.94 -3.22
N SER A 18 21.25 -52.55 -2.98
CA SER A 18 21.85 -51.22 -2.91
C SER A 18 21.43 -50.29 -4.05
N ASP A 19 21.19 -49.01 -3.75
CA ASP A 19 22.11 -47.91 -4.09
C ASP A 19 21.49 -46.55 -3.72
N GLY A 20 22.35 -45.66 -3.23
CA GLY A 20 21.97 -44.32 -2.82
C GLY A 20 21.59 -43.46 -4.01
N ASP A 21 20.59 -42.60 -3.80
CA ASP A 21 20.39 -41.44 -4.66
C ASP A 21 20.11 -40.22 -3.79
N ALA A 22 21.01 -39.24 -3.91
CA ALA A 22 20.92 -37.96 -3.25
C ALA A 22 19.96 -37.09 -4.06
N SER A 23 18.76 -36.87 -3.54
CA SER A 23 17.85 -35.85 -4.07
C SER A 23 17.91 -34.60 -3.21
N SER A 24 18.48 -33.57 -3.83
CA SER A 24 18.61 -32.20 -3.39
C SER A 24 17.23 -31.54 -3.24
N ASP A 25 16.72 -31.45 -2.01
CA ASP A 25 15.65 -30.52 -1.67
C ASP A 25 16.25 -29.12 -1.47
N GLY A 26 16.35 -28.39 -2.58
CA GLY A 26 16.56 -26.95 -2.57
C GLY A 26 15.31 -26.25 -2.05
N GLN A 27 15.15 -26.15 -0.73
CA GLN A 27 14.25 -25.18 -0.14
C GLN A 27 14.94 -23.83 -0.11
N SER A 28 14.58 -23.04 -1.13
CA SER A 28 14.80 -21.61 -1.26
C SER A 28 14.54 -20.91 0.07
N GLY A 29 15.60 -20.49 0.74
CA GLY A 29 15.53 -19.51 1.81
C GLY A 29 15.02 -18.20 1.23
N ASN A 30 13.74 -17.92 1.39
CA ASN A 30 13.30 -16.54 1.49
C ASN A 30 13.59 -16.10 2.94
N ASP A 31 14.85 -15.74 3.14
CA ASP A 31 15.27 -14.86 4.22
C ASP A 31 14.69 -13.46 3.93
N ASP A 32 13.37 -13.31 4.10
CA ASP A 32 12.76 -11.99 4.34
C ASP A 32 13.05 -11.64 5.80
N SER A 33 14.32 -11.46 6.13
CA SER A 33 14.71 -10.77 7.36
C SER A 33 14.17 -9.35 7.23
N LEU A 34 13.08 -9.08 7.94
CA LEU A 34 12.58 -7.74 8.12
C LEU A 34 13.66 -7.00 8.93
N ASP A 35 14.52 -6.26 8.23
CA ASP A 35 15.54 -5.37 8.78
C ASP A 35 14.88 -4.09 9.34
N CYS A 36 13.76 -4.26 10.07
CA CYS A 36 13.09 -3.18 10.76
C CYS A 36 13.75 -3.02 12.12
N ASP A 37 14.61 -2.01 12.21
CA ASP A 37 15.21 -1.56 13.45
C ASP A 37 14.11 -1.09 14.42
N PHE A 38 13.80 -1.94 15.40
CA PHE A 38 12.87 -1.64 16.47
C PHE A 38 13.56 -0.97 17.66
N ASP A 39 14.88 -0.81 17.64
CA ASP A 39 15.63 -0.30 18.78
C ASP A 39 15.30 1.17 19.02
N GLY A 40 14.91 1.48 20.25
CA GLY A 40 14.52 2.83 20.68
C GLY A 40 13.08 3.26 20.33
N LEU A 41 12.28 2.42 19.67
CA LEU A 41 10.87 2.71 19.42
C LEU A 41 9.98 2.40 20.64
N SER A 42 8.93 3.19 20.83
CA SER A 42 7.87 2.84 21.79
C SER A 42 7.13 1.59 21.31
N PHE A 43 6.55 0.81 22.22
CA PHE A 43 5.77 -0.39 21.86
C PHE A 43 4.72 -0.11 20.77
N LEU A 44 4.03 1.04 20.86
CA LEU A 44 3.04 1.44 19.85
C LEU A 44 3.64 1.83 18.51
N ASP A 45 4.83 2.44 18.51
CA ASP A 45 5.51 2.82 17.27
C ASP A 45 6.12 1.58 16.60
N GLY A 46 6.67 0.64 17.37
CA GLY A 46 7.11 -0.66 16.86
C GLY A 46 5.95 -1.48 16.30
N LEU A 47 4.82 -1.56 17.02
CA LEU A 47 3.61 -2.25 16.53
C LEU A 47 3.07 -1.60 15.25
N ARG A 48 3.13 -0.27 15.14
CA ARG A 48 2.75 0.46 13.93
C ARG A 48 3.71 0.17 12.78
N LEU A 49 5.01 0.22 13.03
CA LEU A 49 6.02 -0.03 12.01
C LEU A 49 5.90 -1.46 11.46
N TRP A 50 5.73 -2.44 12.34
CA TRP A 50 5.45 -3.83 11.96
C TRP A 50 4.18 -3.97 11.11
N ALA A 51 3.10 -3.33 11.54
CA ALA A 51 1.83 -3.38 10.81
C ALA A 51 1.95 -2.83 9.38
N LEU A 52 2.75 -1.78 9.22
CA LEU A 52 3.02 -1.15 7.92
C LEU A 52 3.99 -1.97 7.08
N SER A 53 5.10 -2.45 7.64
CA SER A 53 6.12 -3.22 6.91
C SER A 53 5.59 -4.56 6.42
N THR A 54 4.68 -5.19 7.17
CA THR A 54 4.07 -6.48 6.80
C THR A 54 2.70 -6.34 6.15
N ASN A 55 2.27 -5.12 5.83
CA ASN A 55 1.00 -4.80 5.16
C ASN A 55 -0.23 -5.50 5.80
N GLN A 56 -0.34 -5.42 7.12
CA GLN A 56 -1.41 -6.12 7.84
C GLN A 56 -2.79 -5.56 7.54
N THR A 57 -3.78 -6.45 7.45
CA THR A 57 -5.17 -6.04 7.25
C THR A 57 -5.74 -5.35 8.49
N HIS A 58 -6.65 -4.39 8.30
CA HIS A 58 -7.39 -3.75 9.39
C HIS A 58 -8.13 -4.77 10.27
N ARG A 59 -8.62 -5.88 9.70
CA ARG A 59 -9.29 -6.95 10.45
C ARG A 59 -8.32 -7.63 11.42
N ALA A 60 -7.16 -8.06 10.93
CA ALA A 60 -6.16 -8.73 11.75
C ALA A 60 -5.65 -7.81 12.86
N LEU A 61 -5.37 -6.54 12.54
CA LEU A 61 -4.96 -5.53 13.51
C LEU A 61 -6.04 -5.26 14.57
N ASN A 62 -7.31 -5.17 14.18
CA ASN A 62 -8.40 -4.99 15.14
C ASN A 62 -8.51 -6.17 16.11
N SER A 63 -8.42 -7.41 15.59
CA SER A 63 -8.43 -8.62 16.43
C SER A 63 -7.22 -8.68 17.37
N LEU A 64 -6.03 -8.28 16.89
CA LEU A 64 -4.83 -8.19 17.72
C LEU A 64 -4.96 -7.12 18.80
N LEU A 65 -5.44 -5.92 18.46
CA LEU A 65 -5.65 -4.82 19.42
C LEU A 65 -6.71 -5.16 20.46
N GLU A 66 -7.76 -5.90 20.10
CA GLU A 66 -8.73 -6.45 21.04
C GLU A 66 -8.09 -7.46 21.99
N LEU A 67 -7.28 -8.38 21.47
CA LEU A 67 -6.56 -9.35 22.30
C LEU A 67 -5.61 -8.66 23.28
N LEU A 68 -4.85 -7.68 22.82
CA LEU A 68 -3.90 -6.92 23.64
C LEU A 68 -4.62 -6.16 24.77
N ARG A 69 -5.73 -5.47 24.48
CA ARG A 69 -6.52 -4.78 25.51
C ARG A 69 -7.08 -5.72 26.57
N ASN A 70 -7.45 -6.94 26.17
CA ASN A 70 -8.11 -7.89 27.06
C ASN A 70 -7.11 -8.71 27.90
N ARG A 71 -5.86 -8.82 27.45
CA ARG A 71 -4.86 -9.72 28.04
C ARG A 71 -3.66 -9.02 28.63
N THR A 72 -3.50 -7.72 28.43
CA THR A 72 -2.34 -6.96 28.87
C THR A 72 -2.75 -5.60 29.42
N ASP A 73 -1.89 -4.99 30.23
CA ASP A 73 -2.08 -3.64 30.76
C ASP A 73 -1.59 -2.54 29.80
N PHE A 74 -1.27 -2.89 28.56
CA PHE A 74 -0.80 -1.92 27.57
C PHE A 74 -1.95 -1.02 27.10
N SER A 75 -1.72 0.29 27.17
CA SER A 75 -2.61 1.30 26.59
C SER A 75 -2.48 1.27 25.07
N VAL A 76 -3.34 0.50 24.40
CA VAL A 76 -3.36 0.38 22.94
C VAL A 76 -4.62 1.02 22.32
N PRO A 77 -4.53 1.53 21.08
CA PRO A 77 -5.66 2.16 20.39
C PRO A 77 -6.86 1.22 20.19
N LYS A 78 -8.05 1.83 20.03
CA LYS A 78 -9.30 1.08 19.91
C LYS A 78 -9.39 0.26 18.61
N ASP A 79 -8.85 0.81 17.52
CA ASP A 79 -8.91 0.22 16.20
C ASP A 79 -7.62 0.49 15.41
N ALA A 80 -7.47 -0.26 14.34
CA ALA A 80 -6.33 -0.19 13.43
C ALA A 80 -6.17 1.21 12.81
N ARG A 81 -7.26 1.99 12.64
CA ARG A 81 -7.16 3.36 12.08
C ARG A 81 -6.49 4.30 13.08
N ALA A 82 -6.80 4.16 14.36
CA ALA A 82 -6.16 4.92 15.44
C ALA A 82 -4.70 4.50 15.63
N LEU A 83 -4.36 3.21 15.48
CA LEU A 83 -2.98 2.73 15.51
C LEU A 83 -2.13 3.28 14.36
N LEU A 84 -2.69 3.23 13.14
CA LEU A 84 -2.03 3.71 11.91
C LEU A 84 -2.09 5.23 11.75
N ARG A 85 -2.67 5.96 12.73
CA ARG A 85 -2.81 7.42 12.72
C ARG A 85 -3.38 7.98 11.40
N THR A 86 -4.33 7.27 10.80
CA THR A 86 -4.93 7.74 9.54
C THR A 86 -5.66 9.06 9.82
N PRO A 87 -5.35 10.16 9.09
CA PRO A 87 -5.91 11.48 9.40
C PRO A 87 -7.44 11.44 9.35
N THR A 88 -8.06 11.72 10.50
CA THR A 88 -9.52 11.59 10.69
C THR A 88 -10.28 12.84 10.24
N ASN A 89 -9.58 13.96 10.03
CA ASN A 89 -10.16 15.24 9.62
C ASN A 89 -9.85 15.59 8.15
N THR A 90 -9.99 14.61 7.25
CA THR A 90 -9.93 14.87 5.80
C THR A 90 -11.17 15.60 5.31
N ALA A 91 -12.28 15.60 6.06
CA ALA A 91 -13.51 16.30 5.70
C ALA A 91 -13.35 17.82 5.61
N ALA A 92 -12.47 18.42 6.42
CA ALA A 92 -12.18 19.86 6.35
C ALA A 92 -11.44 20.26 5.06
N ALA A 93 -10.75 19.32 4.40
CA ALA A 93 -10.08 19.52 3.12
C ALA A 93 -10.97 19.18 1.91
N ILE A 94 -12.26 18.89 2.14
CA ILE A 94 -13.23 18.63 1.08
C ILE A 94 -14.02 19.91 0.80
N SER A 95 -13.76 20.53 -0.35
CA SER A 95 -14.55 21.66 -0.85
C SER A 95 -15.71 21.18 -1.72
N ARG A 96 -16.82 21.93 -1.72
CA ARG A 96 -17.90 21.73 -2.71
C ARG A 96 -17.49 22.42 -4.02
N VAL A 97 -17.60 21.70 -5.13
CA VAL A 97 -17.35 22.22 -6.47
C VAL A 97 -18.54 21.80 -7.32
N ASP A 98 -19.34 22.77 -7.75
CA ASP A 98 -20.61 22.56 -8.45
C ASP A 98 -21.49 21.50 -7.75
N ASP A 99 -21.89 20.44 -8.47
CA ASP A 99 -22.71 19.33 -7.96
C ASP A 99 -21.88 18.22 -7.29
N GLY A 100 -20.58 18.47 -7.07
CA GLY A 100 -19.60 17.51 -6.59
C GLY A 100 -18.87 17.91 -5.30
N ARG A 101 -18.02 17.00 -4.82
CA ARG A 101 -17.10 17.20 -3.70
C ARG A 101 -15.66 16.97 -4.16
N LEU A 102 -14.78 17.88 -3.78
CA LEU A 102 -13.37 17.91 -4.15
C LEU A 102 -12.51 17.79 -2.90
N TRP A 103 -11.69 16.75 -2.80
CA TRP A 103 -10.58 16.72 -1.85
C TRP A 103 -9.31 17.14 -2.58
N HIS A 104 -8.56 18.10 -2.03
CA HIS A 104 -7.30 18.55 -2.60
C HIS A 104 -6.23 18.60 -1.52
N HIS A 105 -5.12 17.93 -1.78
CA HIS A 105 -3.96 17.90 -0.87
C HIS A 105 -2.79 18.77 -1.35
N GLY A 106 -2.83 19.27 -2.59
CA GLY A 106 -1.74 20.04 -3.20
C GLY A 106 -0.58 19.17 -3.69
N ILE A 107 -0.21 19.32 -4.96
CA ILE A 107 1.05 18.80 -5.54
C ILE A 107 2.25 19.35 -4.77
N THR A 108 2.25 20.64 -4.45
CA THR A 108 3.36 21.27 -3.70
C THR A 108 3.56 20.62 -2.34
N ASN A 109 2.48 20.46 -1.57
CA ASN A 109 2.53 19.83 -0.25
C ASN A 109 3.00 18.37 -0.36
N CYS A 110 2.50 17.67 -1.37
CA CYS A 110 2.89 16.31 -1.70
C CYS A 110 4.42 16.21 -1.92
N LEU A 111 4.98 17.04 -2.81
CA LEU A 111 6.41 17.05 -3.10
C LEU A 111 7.24 17.47 -1.89
N GLN A 112 6.84 18.51 -1.16
CA GLN A 112 7.55 18.97 0.04
C GLN A 112 7.54 17.94 1.17
N ALA A 113 6.42 17.24 1.37
CA ALA A 113 6.33 16.19 2.37
C ALA A 113 7.23 15.00 2.00
N HIS A 114 7.28 14.64 0.72
CA HIS A 114 8.12 13.55 0.23
C HIS A 114 9.61 13.87 0.35
N PHE A 115 10.03 15.05 -0.12
CA PHE A 115 11.43 15.50 -0.10
C PHE A 115 11.83 16.17 1.22
N ARG A 116 11.11 15.89 2.31
CA ARG A 116 11.41 16.48 3.63
C ARG A 116 12.76 16.04 4.19
N GLN A 117 13.22 14.85 3.81
CA GLN A 117 14.48 14.26 4.27
C GLN A 117 15.43 13.89 3.13
N THR A 118 15.01 14.12 1.88
CA THR A 118 15.76 13.75 0.67
C THR A 118 15.82 14.94 -0.27
N ILE A 119 16.92 15.07 -0.99
CA ILE A 119 17.09 16.13 -2.00
C ILE A 119 16.81 15.52 -3.36
N PRO A 120 16.00 16.16 -4.22
CA PRO A 120 15.84 15.69 -5.59
C PRO A 120 17.19 15.69 -6.33
N GLU A 121 17.53 14.58 -6.96
CA GLU A 121 18.80 14.40 -7.67
C GLU A 121 18.87 15.24 -8.97
N HIS A 122 17.72 15.61 -9.52
CA HIS A 122 17.61 16.37 -10.78
C HIS A 122 16.94 17.73 -10.54
N GLU A 123 17.36 18.74 -11.31
CA GLU A 123 16.80 20.11 -11.28
C GLU A 123 15.35 20.18 -11.80
N GLU A 124 14.95 19.21 -12.63
CA GLU A 124 13.60 19.09 -13.15
C GLU A 124 12.93 17.82 -12.64
N ILE A 125 11.68 17.96 -12.18
CA ILE A 125 10.84 16.87 -11.70
C ILE A 125 9.85 16.51 -12.80
N TRP A 126 10.01 15.33 -13.40
CA TRP A 126 9.12 14.83 -14.45
C TRP A 126 8.05 13.93 -13.84
N ALA A 127 6.78 14.22 -14.14
CA ALA A 127 5.64 13.51 -13.59
C ALA A 127 4.70 12.98 -14.67
N ASP A 128 4.24 11.75 -14.49
CA ASP A 128 3.10 11.18 -15.20
C ASP A 128 1.85 11.34 -14.36
N PHE A 129 0.74 11.68 -15.02
CA PHE A 129 -0.57 11.76 -14.40
C PHE A 129 -1.48 10.66 -14.93
N SER A 130 -2.23 10.02 -14.04
CA SER A 130 -3.28 9.09 -14.42
C SER A 130 -4.62 9.58 -13.87
N MET A 131 -5.70 9.43 -14.64
CA MET A 131 -7.06 9.72 -14.19
C MET A 131 -7.91 8.47 -14.32
N ASP A 132 -8.49 8.04 -13.20
CA ASP A 132 -9.33 6.84 -13.12
C ASP A 132 -10.64 7.15 -12.39
N GLY A 133 -11.75 6.72 -12.98
CA GLY A 133 -13.12 6.90 -12.51
C GLY A 133 -13.66 5.63 -11.84
N LEU A 134 -13.76 5.67 -10.51
CA LEU A 134 -14.24 4.54 -9.72
C LEU A 134 -15.68 4.78 -9.24
N PRO A 135 -16.63 3.87 -9.50
CA PRO A 135 -17.98 3.98 -8.95
C PRO A 135 -17.94 3.99 -7.43
N LEU A 136 -18.52 5.01 -6.79
CA LEU A 136 -18.57 5.09 -5.32
C LEU A 136 -19.52 4.05 -4.72
N HIS A 137 -20.49 3.59 -5.50
CA HIS A 137 -21.45 2.57 -5.11
C HIS A 137 -21.92 1.81 -6.35
N LYS A 138 -22.34 0.56 -6.15
CA LYS A 138 -22.72 -0.36 -7.25
C LYS A 138 -23.99 0.05 -8.00
N SER A 139 -24.75 1.02 -7.50
CA SER A 139 -26.15 1.25 -7.88
C SER A 139 -26.55 2.71 -8.02
N GLY A 140 -25.62 3.63 -8.22
CA GLY A 140 -26.00 5.00 -8.54
C GLY A 140 -24.87 5.86 -9.09
N PRO A 141 -25.17 7.13 -9.40
CA PRO A 141 -24.45 7.88 -10.42
C PRO A 141 -23.15 8.52 -9.94
N ALA A 142 -22.82 8.38 -8.65
CA ALA A 142 -21.66 9.06 -8.09
C ALA A 142 -20.35 8.30 -8.41
N GLU A 143 -19.44 8.99 -9.09
CA GLU A 143 -18.13 8.47 -9.49
C GLU A 143 -17.00 9.25 -8.81
N PHE A 144 -15.98 8.53 -8.36
CA PHE A 144 -14.75 9.05 -7.80
C PHE A 144 -13.64 8.98 -8.85
N TRP A 145 -13.37 10.11 -9.46
CA TRP A 145 -12.24 10.35 -10.36
C TRP A 145 -10.96 10.68 -9.59
N SER A 146 -10.08 9.73 -9.29
CA SER A 146 -8.76 10.09 -8.76
C SER A 146 -7.88 10.63 -9.88
N ILE A 147 -7.23 11.77 -9.67
CA ILE A 147 -6.02 12.10 -10.44
C ILE A 147 -4.86 11.56 -9.61
N ILE A 148 -3.96 10.87 -10.26
CA ILE A 148 -2.84 10.16 -9.69
C ILE A 148 -1.57 10.76 -10.31
N MET A 149 -0.51 10.96 -9.53
CA MET A 149 0.80 11.41 -9.98
C MET A 149 1.86 10.35 -9.67
N LYS A 150 2.73 10.09 -10.64
CA LYS A 150 3.92 9.26 -10.49
C LYS A 150 5.15 10.05 -10.93
N LEU A 151 6.19 10.07 -10.10
CA LEU A 151 7.47 10.70 -10.45
C LEU A 151 8.30 9.74 -11.31
N CYS A 152 8.68 10.21 -12.49
CA CYS A 152 9.28 9.40 -13.54
C CYS A 152 10.72 8.99 -13.22
N GLN A 153 11.42 9.85 -12.49
CA GLN A 153 12.82 9.70 -12.14
C GLN A 153 13.01 8.90 -10.84
N MET A 154 11.92 8.57 -10.14
CA MET A 154 11.99 7.95 -8.81
C MET A 154 10.85 6.92 -8.66
N PRO A 155 11.06 5.67 -9.09
CA PRO A 155 10.03 4.63 -9.05
C PRO A 155 9.62 4.23 -7.62
N ASP A 156 10.47 4.49 -6.62
CA ASP A 156 10.23 4.18 -5.20
C ASP A 156 9.27 5.17 -4.53
N VAL A 157 8.89 6.25 -5.22
CA VAL A 157 7.96 7.25 -4.67
C VAL A 157 6.54 6.74 -4.77
N PRO A 158 5.79 6.71 -3.65
CA PRO A 158 4.40 6.29 -3.66
C PRO A 158 3.56 7.24 -4.52
N VAL A 159 2.62 6.63 -5.21
CA VAL A 159 1.66 7.28 -6.10
C VAL A 159 0.83 8.32 -5.33
N MET A 160 0.71 9.54 -5.85
CA MET A 160 0.08 10.68 -5.15
C MET A 160 -1.27 11.07 -5.74
N TYR A 161 -2.27 11.43 -4.92
CA TYR A 161 -3.62 11.78 -5.39
C TYR A 161 -3.84 13.30 -5.50
N LEU A 162 -4.33 13.77 -6.65
CA LEU A 162 -4.51 15.17 -7.02
C LEU A 162 -5.93 15.40 -7.56
N ARG A 163 -6.39 16.64 -7.59
CA ARG A 163 -7.74 16.97 -8.11
C ARG A 163 -7.93 18.43 -8.50
N SER A 164 -7.34 19.40 -7.79
CA SER A 164 -7.16 20.78 -8.30
C SER A 164 -5.91 20.89 -9.19
N PHE A 165 -5.80 19.97 -10.15
CA PHE A 165 -4.57 19.75 -10.91
C PHE A 165 -4.21 20.92 -11.82
N VAL A 166 -5.18 21.48 -12.55
CA VAL A 166 -4.88 22.41 -13.66
C VAL A 166 -4.25 23.72 -13.18
N ALA A 167 -4.89 24.40 -12.23
CA ALA A 167 -4.40 25.70 -11.73
C ALA A 167 -3.03 25.56 -11.05
N GLU A 168 -2.89 24.56 -10.17
CA GLU A 168 -1.65 24.31 -9.44
C GLU A 168 -0.53 23.86 -10.39
N MET A 169 -0.82 23.00 -11.36
CA MET A 169 0.19 22.54 -12.32
C MET A 169 0.64 23.66 -13.26
N ASN A 170 -0.25 24.57 -13.65
CA ASN A 170 0.13 25.75 -14.43
C ASN A 170 1.10 26.64 -13.63
N GLU A 171 0.79 26.89 -12.35
CA GLU A 171 1.67 27.63 -11.46
C GLU A 171 3.03 26.94 -11.27
N LEU A 172 3.04 25.61 -11.10
CA LEU A 172 4.25 24.82 -10.93
C LEU A 172 5.12 24.75 -12.18
N GLN A 173 4.53 24.75 -13.38
CA GLN A 173 5.30 24.77 -14.63
C GLN A 173 5.96 26.13 -14.89
N GLU A 174 5.29 27.21 -14.47
CA GLU A 174 5.76 28.60 -14.63
C GLU A 174 6.77 28.99 -13.56
N ASN A 175 6.44 28.77 -12.29
CA ASN A 175 7.21 29.27 -11.14
C ASN A 175 8.10 28.20 -10.48
N GLY A 176 7.84 26.92 -10.73
CA GLY A 176 8.51 25.81 -10.04
C GLY A 176 7.97 25.56 -8.63
N VAL A 177 8.63 24.66 -7.91
CA VAL A 177 8.35 24.32 -6.51
C VAL A 177 9.59 24.51 -5.65
N LEU A 178 9.41 25.15 -4.49
CA LEU A 178 10.48 25.29 -3.50
C LEU A 178 10.56 24.04 -2.64
N ILE A 179 11.66 23.29 -2.76
CA ILE A 179 11.99 22.09 -1.98
C ILE A 179 13.35 22.30 -1.33
N ASN A 180 13.43 22.23 0.00
CA ASN A 180 14.67 22.40 0.77
C ASN A 180 15.45 23.69 0.44
N GLY A 181 14.74 24.77 0.08
CA GLY A 181 15.34 26.06 -0.28
C GLY A 181 15.81 26.18 -1.74
N CYS A 182 15.73 25.09 -2.52
CA CYS A 182 16.03 25.07 -3.95
C CYS A 182 14.73 25.08 -4.76
N ASN A 183 14.73 25.77 -5.90
CA ASN A 183 13.57 25.83 -6.79
C ASN A 183 13.70 24.78 -7.91
N TYR A 184 12.71 23.90 -8.03
CA TYR A 184 12.67 22.82 -9.01
C TYR A 184 11.55 23.04 -10.00
N LYS A 185 11.83 22.86 -11.30
CA LYS A 185 10.80 22.94 -12.33
C LYS A 185 10.03 21.63 -12.40
N VAL A 186 8.71 21.72 -12.33
CA VAL A 186 7.84 20.56 -12.53
C VAL A 186 7.48 20.47 -14.02
N ARG A 187 7.56 19.26 -14.59
CA ARG A 187 7.27 18.97 -16.00
C ARG A 187 6.29 17.81 -16.09
N ILE A 188 5.27 17.99 -16.94
CA ILE A 188 4.37 16.90 -17.31
C ILE A 188 5.04 16.09 -18.41
N ARG A 189 5.26 14.80 -18.15
CA ARG A 189 5.70 13.86 -19.19
C ARG A 189 4.52 13.28 -19.96
N ALA A 190 3.52 12.78 -19.24
CA ALA A 190 2.34 12.17 -19.82
C ALA A 190 1.09 12.42 -18.96
N ILE A 191 -0.07 12.45 -19.60
CA ILE A 191 -1.40 12.37 -18.96
C ILE A 191 -2.10 11.16 -19.56
N ILE A 192 -2.43 10.21 -18.70
CA ILE A 192 -3.07 8.94 -19.03
C ILE A 192 -4.49 9.02 -18.45
N ALA A 193 -5.50 8.75 -19.26
CA ALA A 193 -6.87 8.72 -18.80
C ALA A 193 -7.53 7.47 -19.37
N ASP A 194 -7.85 6.53 -18.49
CA ASP A 194 -8.71 5.41 -18.86
C ASP A 194 -10.15 5.93 -18.78
N SER A 195 -10.70 6.26 -19.94
CA SER A 195 -12.13 6.50 -20.04
C SER A 195 -12.84 5.15 -20.04
N PRO A 196 -13.88 4.91 -19.20
CA PRO A 196 -14.77 3.82 -19.51
C PRO A 196 -15.43 4.13 -20.86
N VAL A 197 -15.44 3.15 -21.77
CA VAL A 197 -16.38 3.17 -22.89
C VAL A 197 -17.79 3.17 -22.28
N ARG A 198 -18.41 4.35 -22.17
CA ARG A 198 -19.86 4.48 -21.94
C ARG A 198 -20.45 5.26 -23.10
N PHE A 199 -20.71 4.52 -24.17
CA PHE A 199 -21.89 4.78 -25.00
C PHE A 199 -23.14 4.33 -24.21
N TYR A 200 -24.23 5.07 -24.44
CA TYR A 200 -25.63 4.93 -23.99
C TYR A 200 -26.02 5.75 -22.76
#